data_AF-A0AAV2BLE0-F1
#
_entry.id   AF-A0AAV2BLE0-F1
#
_cell.length_a   1.000
_cell.length_b   1.000
_cell.length_c   1.000
_cell.angle_alpha   90.00
_cell.angle_beta   90.00
_cell.angle_gamma   90.00
#
_symmetry.space_group_name_H-M   'P 1'
#
loop_
_entity.id
_entity.type
_entity.pdbx_description
1 polymer ?
#
loop_
_entity_poly.entity_id
_entity_poly.type
_entity_poly.pdbx_seq_one_letter_code
_entity_poly.pdbx_strand_id
1 'polypeptide(L)'
;MGFGDLKTNAGLKSLDEFLADNSYIEGFRASQADTTVFQALKSSPSAEFPHALRWYNHIKSFGNGITSFPGAKKDISAFTDASSSASAKASKAGGDDDDLDLFGSDDEENLVSLLSLV
;
A
#
# COMPACT_ATOMS: atom_id res chain seq x y z
N MET A 1 -8.96 12.96 6.71
CA MET A 1 -7.81 13.66 6.11
C MET A 1 -8.15 13.80 4.64
N GLY A 2 -8.23 15.04 4.13
CA GLY A 2 -8.59 15.30 2.73
C GLY A 2 -7.38 15.86 1.99
N PHE A 3 -6.97 15.22 0.90
CA PHE A 3 -5.83 15.65 0.08
C PHE A 3 -6.19 16.80 -0.87
N GLY A 4 -7.47 17.20 -0.99
CA GLY A 4 -7.90 18.19 -1.97
C GLY A 4 -7.75 17.69 -3.42
N ASP A 5 -7.58 18.60 -4.39
CA ASP A 5 -7.44 18.19 -5.79
C ASP A 5 -6.03 17.64 -6.07
N LEU A 6 -5.96 16.33 -6.23
CA LEU A 6 -4.74 15.57 -6.54
C LEU A 6 -4.09 15.92 -7.90
N LYS A 7 -4.76 16.74 -8.73
CA LYS A 7 -4.15 17.27 -9.96
C LYS A 7 -3.42 18.60 -9.74
N THR A 8 -3.54 19.18 -8.55
CA THR A 8 -2.90 20.45 -8.20
C THR A 8 -1.66 20.22 -7.35
N ASN A 9 -0.72 21.15 -7.41
CA ASN A 9 0.50 21.09 -6.59
C ASN A 9 0.19 21.07 -5.09
N ALA A 10 -0.88 21.76 -4.67
CA ALA A 10 -1.34 21.76 -3.28
C ALA A 10 -1.82 20.37 -2.84
N GLY A 11 -2.61 19.68 -3.67
CA GLY A 11 -3.10 18.36 -3.32
C GLY A 11 -2.02 17.28 -3.36
N LEU A 12 -1.08 17.38 -4.32
CA LEU A 12 0.11 16.53 -4.35
C LEU A 12 0.98 16.73 -3.11
N LYS A 13 1.14 17.98 -2.64
CA LYS A 13 1.86 18.28 -1.41
C LYS A 13 1.21 17.64 -0.19
N SER A 14 -0.11 17.76 -0.04
CA SER A 14 -0.84 17.13 1.06
C SER A 14 -0.77 15.60 1.02
N LEU A 15 -0.79 15.00 -0.18
CA LEU A 15 -0.59 13.57 -0.34
C LEU A 15 0.84 13.14 0.03
N ASP A 16 1.86 13.91 -0.38
CA ASP A 16 3.26 13.63 -0.05
C ASP A 16 3.54 13.72 1.45
N GLU A 17 3.04 14.77 2.11
CA GLU A 17 3.14 14.93 3.58
C GLU A 17 2.47 13.77 4.32
N PHE A 18 1.33 13.30 3.84
CA PHE A 18 0.67 12.12 4.42
C PHE A 18 1.49 10.84 4.23
N LEU A 19 2.04 10.63 3.03
CA LEU A 19 2.83 9.46 2.70
C LEU A 19 4.26 9.50 3.26
N ALA A 20 4.66 10.61 3.89
CA ALA A 20 5.89 10.67 4.67
C ALA A 20 5.81 9.71 5.87
N ASP A 21 4.69 9.73 6.58
CA ASP A 21 4.45 8.88 7.76
C ASP A 21 3.67 7.59 7.45
N ASN A 22 3.06 7.51 6.25
CA ASN A 22 2.22 6.39 5.85
C ASN A 22 2.74 5.70 4.58
N SER A 23 2.72 4.37 4.57
CA SER A 23 3.11 3.58 3.38
C SER A 23 1.98 3.38 2.38
N TYR A 24 0.72 3.53 2.82
CA TYR A 24 -0.50 3.30 2.05
C TYR A 24 -1.56 4.35 2.41
N ILE A 25 -2.61 4.47 1.58
CA ILE A 25 -3.72 5.41 1.84
C ILE A 25 -4.53 5.02 3.07
N GLU A 26 -4.73 3.73 3.29
CA GLU A 26 -5.39 3.19 4.49
C GLU A 26 -4.63 2.01 5.08
N GLY A 27 -4.35 2.07 6.39
CA GLY A 27 -3.70 0.98 7.12
C GLY A 27 -2.24 0.76 6.74
N PHE A 28 -1.80 -0.50 6.80
CA PHE A 28 -0.40 -0.89 6.63
C PHE A 28 -0.17 -1.84 5.43
N ARG A 29 -1.18 -2.04 4.59
CA ARG A 29 -1.13 -2.91 3.41
C ARG A 29 -1.85 -2.24 2.25
N ALA A 30 -1.49 -2.62 1.02
CA ALA A 30 -2.16 -2.14 -0.18
C ALA A 30 -3.66 -2.47 -0.14
N SER A 31 -4.49 -1.48 -0.44
CA SER A 31 -5.94 -1.54 -0.29
C SER A 31 -6.66 -0.91 -1.46
N GLN A 32 -7.97 -1.11 -1.57
CA GLN A 32 -8.78 -0.43 -2.59
C GLN A 32 -8.70 1.11 -2.53
N ALA A 33 -8.37 1.68 -1.37
CA ALA A 33 -8.11 3.12 -1.24
C ALA A 33 -6.91 3.56 -2.09
N ASP A 34 -5.83 2.79 -2.08
CA ASP A 34 -4.65 3.06 -2.90
C ASP A 34 -4.99 3.03 -4.39
N THR A 35 -5.82 2.06 -4.81
CA THR A 35 -6.29 1.95 -6.19
C THR A 35 -7.10 3.16 -6.61
N THR A 36 -8.02 3.64 -5.77
CA THR A 36 -8.81 4.84 -6.05
C THR A 36 -7.92 6.08 -6.21
N VAL A 37 -6.99 6.31 -5.27
CA VAL A 37 -6.09 7.48 -5.31
C VAL A 37 -5.12 7.38 -6.49
N PHE A 38 -4.60 6.19 -6.79
CA PHE A 38 -3.69 5.95 -7.91
C PHE A 38 -4.37 6.24 -9.26
N GLN A 39 -5.61 5.77 -9.44
CA GLN A 39 -6.39 6.06 -10.65
C GLN A 39 -6.73 7.55 -10.77
N ALA A 40 -6.95 8.25 -9.65
CA ALA A 40 -7.21 9.68 -9.66
C ALA A 40 -5.99 10.50 -10.09
N LEU A 41 -4.78 10.08 -9.71
CA LEU A 41 -3.53 10.75 -10.07
C LEU A 41 -3.26 10.73 -11.58
N LYS A 42 -3.66 9.64 -12.28
CA LYS A 42 -3.47 9.34 -13.72
C LYS A 42 -2.02 9.34 -14.24
N SER A 43 -1.13 10.10 -13.63
CA SER A 43 0.26 10.29 -14.03
C SER A 43 1.18 10.29 -12.82
N SER A 44 2.46 10.02 -13.05
CA SER A 44 3.49 10.06 -12.01
C SER A 44 3.58 11.46 -11.38
N PRO A 45 3.64 11.57 -10.04
CA PRO A 45 3.97 12.82 -9.38
C PRO A 45 5.38 13.29 -9.78
N SER A 46 5.62 14.60 -9.65
CA SER A 46 6.95 15.21 -9.83
C SER A 46 7.95 14.64 -8.80
N ALA A 47 9.24 14.64 -9.14
CA ALA A 47 10.32 14.26 -8.22
C ALA A 47 10.42 15.18 -6.99
N GLU A 48 9.75 16.32 -7.01
CA GLU A 48 9.57 17.24 -5.87
C GLU A 48 8.73 16.63 -4.74
N PHE A 49 7.97 15.56 -5.03
CA PHE A 49 7.14 14.82 -4.07
C PHE A 49 7.67 13.38 -3.92
N PRO A 50 8.79 13.18 -3.22
CA PRO A 50 9.49 11.88 -3.19
C PRO A 50 8.67 10.77 -2.52
N HIS A 51 7.84 11.08 -1.52
CA HIS A 51 7.03 10.09 -0.81
C HIS A 51 5.84 9.66 -1.67
N ALA A 52 5.19 10.62 -2.33
CA ALA A 52 4.14 10.35 -3.30
C ALA A 52 4.68 9.56 -4.49
N LEU A 53 5.88 9.89 -4.98
CA LEU A 53 6.53 9.18 -6.08
C LEU A 53 6.89 7.74 -5.69
N ARG A 54 7.47 7.53 -4.50
CA ARG A 54 7.76 6.20 -3.94
C ARG A 54 6.50 5.33 -3.92
N TRP A 55 5.43 5.86 -3.34
CA TRP A 55 4.15 5.18 -3.26
C TRP A 55 3.55 4.92 -4.65
N TYR A 56 3.55 5.91 -5.54
CA TYR A 56 3.02 5.75 -6.90
C TYR A 56 3.73 4.64 -7.66
N ASN A 57 5.06 4.58 -7.59
CA ASN A 57 5.84 3.52 -8.22
C ASN A 57 5.56 2.15 -7.59
N HIS A 58 5.41 2.11 -6.26
CA HIS A 58 5.01 0.90 -5.53
C HIS A 58 3.65 0.39 -6.01
N ILE A 59 2.61 1.21 -5.98
CA ILE A 59 1.26 0.82 -6.44
C ILE A 59 1.25 0.46 -7.93
N LYS A 60 1.99 1.19 -8.76
CA LYS A 60 2.14 0.89 -10.20
C LYS A 60 2.75 -0.50 -10.45
N SER A 61 3.68 -0.95 -9.60
CA SER A 61 4.34 -2.25 -9.76
C SER A 61 3.37 -3.44 -9.67
N PHE A 62 2.24 -3.27 -8.99
CA PHE A 62 1.19 -4.29 -8.92
C PHE A 62 0.41 -4.45 -10.22
N GLY A 63 0.46 -3.48 -11.15
CA GLY A 63 -0.19 -3.55 -12.45
C GLY A 63 -1.69 -3.86 -12.33
N ASN A 64 -2.13 -4.99 -12.90
CA ASN A 64 -3.52 -5.44 -12.81
C ASN A 64 -3.93 -5.94 -11.41
N GLY A 65 -2.98 -6.21 -10.52
CA GLY A 65 -3.24 -6.66 -9.14
C GLY A 65 -3.92 -5.60 -8.28
N ILE A 66 -3.86 -4.32 -8.66
CA ILE A 66 -4.49 -3.22 -7.90
C ILE A 66 -6.01 -3.36 -7.80
N THR A 67 -6.66 -4.04 -8.75
CA THR A 67 -8.11 -4.26 -8.69
C THR A 67 -8.51 -5.33 -7.68
N SER A 68 -7.57 -6.17 -7.28
CA SER A 68 -7.75 -7.29 -6.36
C SER A 68 -7.34 -6.98 -4.93
N PHE A 69 -6.95 -5.73 -4.64
CA PHE A 69 -6.58 -5.33 -3.28
C PHE A 69 -7.75 -5.51 -2.29
N PRO A 70 -7.47 -5.88 -1.04
CA PRO A 70 -8.49 -5.97 -0.01
C PRO A 70 -9.04 -4.57 0.37
N GLY A 71 -10.23 -4.54 0.96
CA GLY A 71 -10.85 -3.32 1.47
C GLY A 71 -12.04 -2.81 0.64
N ALA A 72 -12.77 -1.86 1.20
CA ALA A 72 -13.93 -1.27 0.54
C ALA A 72 -13.49 -0.23 -0.49
N LYS A 73 -14.01 -0.31 -1.72
CA LYS A 73 -13.87 0.75 -2.72
C LYS A 73 -14.61 1.98 -2.23
N LYS A 74 -13.86 3.01 -1.84
CA LYS A 74 -14.40 4.34 -1.53
C LYS A 74 -14.20 5.24 -2.74
N ASP A 75 -15.15 6.13 -2.96
CA ASP A 75 -14.99 7.21 -3.94
C ASP A 75 -13.81 8.11 -3.60
N ILE A 76 -13.24 8.75 -4.63
CA ILE A 76 -12.10 9.64 -4.43
C ILE A 76 -12.44 10.82 -3.50
N SER A 77 -13.71 11.24 -3.45
CA SER A 77 -14.22 12.24 -2.51
C SER A 77 -13.93 11.88 -1.07
N ALA A 78 -13.92 10.58 -0.72
CA ALA A 78 -13.58 10.14 0.62
C ALA A 78 -12.16 10.56 1.05
N PHE A 79 -11.25 10.67 0.09
CA PHE A 79 -9.84 11.02 0.28
C PHE A 79 -9.53 12.48 -0.06
N THR A 80 -10.37 13.16 -0.84
CA THR A 80 -10.13 14.56 -1.24
C THR A 80 -10.91 15.55 -0.38
N ASP A 81 -12.09 15.18 0.12
CA ASP A 81 -12.87 16.03 1.02
C ASP A 81 -12.37 15.91 2.45
N ALA A 82 -12.16 17.06 3.09
CA ALA A 82 -11.74 17.11 4.50
C ALA A 82 -12.81 16.56 5.46
N SER A 83 -14.07 16.43 5.00
CA SER A 83 -15.21 16.02 5.83
C SER A 83 -15.40 14.51 5.96
N SER A 84 -14.78 13.69 5.11
CA SER A 84 -14.91 12.23 5.09
C SER A 84 -13.81 11.55 5.90
N SER A 85 -13.70 11.90 7.17
CA SER A 85 -12.81 11.23 8.12
C SER A 85 -13.44 9.94 8.66
N ALA A 86 -13.50 8.88 7.86
CA ALA A 86 -13.67 7.53 8.38
C ALA A 86 -12.29 6.91 8.58
N SER A 87 -11.69 7.18 9.75
CA SER A 87 -10.52 6.44 10.23
C SER A 87 -10.88 4.95 10.26
N ALA A 88 -10.35 4.19 9.31
CA ALA A 88 -10.53 2.75 9.25
C ALA A 88 -9.78 2.11 10.43
N LYS A 89 -10.51 1.94 11.53
CA LYS A 89 -10.12 1.11 12.66
C LYS A 89 -9.69 -0.26 12.13
N ALA A 90 -8.44 -0.63 12.39
CA ALA A 90 -7.87 -1.92 12.03
C ALA A 90 -8.83 -3.05 12.45
N SER A 91 -9.49 -3.65 11.47
CA SER A 91 -10.35 -4.81 11.67
C SER A 91 -9.49 -6.05 11.52
N LYS A 92 -9.16 -6.66 12.65
CA LYS A 92 -8.53 -7.97 12.74
C LYS A 92 -9.52 -9.03 12.26
N ALA A 93 -9.23 -9.67 11.14
CA ALA A 93 -9.73 -10.98 10.70
C ALA A 93 -8.65 -11.54 9.75
N GLY A 94 -8.05 -12.72 9.90
CA GLY A 94 -8.45 -13.92 10.62
C GLY A 94 -8.81 -15.02 9.62
N GLY A 95 -7.83 -15.83 9.19
CA GLY A 95 -8.02 -17.18 8.62
C GLY A 95 -7.64 -17.40 7.15
N ASP A 96 -7.07 -18.60 6.90
CA ASP A 96 -6.55 -19.25 5.67
C ASP A 96 -5.23 -18.68 5.10
N ASP A 97 -4.06 -19.28 5.30
CA ASP A 97 -3.64 -20.69 5.12
C ASP A 97 -3.84 -21.15 3.67
N ASP A 98 -2.86 -20.79 2.83
CA ASP A 98 -2.54 -21.48 1.58
C ASP A 98 -1.10 -21.09 1.23
N ASP A 99 -0.17 -21.91 1.73
CA ASP A 99 0.99 -22.38 0.95
C ASP A 99 1.82 -21.34 0.19
N LEU A 100 2.32 -20.32 0.90
CA LEU A 100 3.58 -19.70 0.50
C LEU A 100 4.73 -20.44 1.18
N ASP A 101 5.06 -21.59 0.60
CA ASP A 101 6.41 -22.14 0.65
C ASP A 101 7.39 -21.08 0.12
N LEU A 102 7.87 -20.25 1.06
CA LEU A 102 8.75 -19.10 0.84
C LEU A 102 10.02 -19.23 1.72
N PHE A 103 10.32 -20.47 2.14
CA PHE A 103 11.60 -20.86 2.75
C PHE A 103 12.16 -22.12 2.07
N GLY A 104 11.85 -22.27 0.78
CA GLY A 104 12.09 -23.51 0.04
C GLY A 104 12.91 -23.35 -1.23
N SER A 105 13.82 -22.36 -1.34
CA SER A 105 14.97 -22.41 -2.28
C SER A 105 15.94 -21.22 -2.09
N ASP A 106 17.23 -21.57 -2.00
CA ASP A 106 18.45 -20.73 -2.04
C ASP A 106 18.93 -20.23 -0.66
N ASP A 107 20.07 -20.58 -0.07
CA ASP A 107 21.25 -21.42 -0.38
C ASP A 107 22.06 -21.52 0.95
N GLU A 108 22.78 -22.63 1.18
CA GLU A 108 23.83 -22.85 2.23
C GLU A 108 23.40 -22.76 3.73
N GLU A 109 23.70 -23.66 4.67
CA GLU A 109 25.00 -24.22 5.04
C GLU A 109 24.86 -25.55 5.80
N ASN A 110 25.69 -26.51 5.41
CA ASN A 110 25.98 -27.75 6.11
C ASN A 110 26.78 -27.49 7.39
N LEU A 111 26.11 -27.36 8.54
CA LEU A 111 26.71 -27.64 9.85
C LEU A 111 25.64 -27.56 10.93
N VAL A 112 25.08 -28.69 11.36
CA VAL A 112 24.99 -29.07 12.79
C VAL A 112 24.30 -30.42 12.98
N SER A 113 24.98 -31.28 13.74
CA SER A 113 24.42 -32.38 14.52
C SER A 113 24.09 -33.69 13.80
N LEU A 114 25.14 -34.31 13.27
CA LEU A 114 25.27 -35.77 13.19
C LEU A 114 25.41 -36.37 14.61
N LEU A 115 24.39 -36.21 15.43
CA LEU A 115 24.32 -36.84 16.75
C LEU A 115 22.85 -37.18 17.03
N SER A 116 22.45 -38.42 16.72
CA SER A 116 21.68 -39.31 17.59
C SER A 116 20.90 -40.36 16.78
N LEU A 117 21.13 -41.63 17.13
CA LEU A 117 20.36 -42.85 16.80
C LEU A 117 20.40 -43.38 15.35
N VAL A 118 21.41 -44.22 15.06
CA VAL A 118 21.28 -45.69 15.03
C VAL A 118 22.59 -46.30 15.52
#